data_AF-A0A090YBP5-F1
#
_entry.id   AF-A0A090YBP5-F1
#
_cell.length_a   1.000
_cell.length_b   1.000
_cell.length_c   1.000
_cell.angle_alpha   90.00
_cell.angle_beta   90.00
_cell.angle_gamma   90.00
#
_symmetry.space_group_name_H-M   'P 1'
#
loop_
_entity.id
_entity.type
_entity.pdbx_description
1 polymer ?
#
loop_
_entity_poly.entity_id
_entity_poly.type
_entity_poly.pdbx_seq_one_letter_code
_entity_poly.pdbx_strand_id
1 'polypeptide(L)'
;MNVGRSWLEEDNVLNSYESIESFYKDFFAMAEKLLEMGKYYDLQFTDRKNFKVLESLDKELKHRPDFCKYVHADPEFFQDYTQITTEISVPTLVISGKYDDAVGPDHYKKFNFPNMSVAILEDKHHPYLENKEEFRRAIQEFILAIPTLKTT
;
A
#
# COMPACT_ATOMS: atom_id res chain seq x y z
N MET A 1 -2.15 8.81 -4.25
CA MET A 1 -1.90 10.25 -4.55
C MET A 1 -3.14 11.02 -5.01
N ASN A 2 -3.85 10.60 -6.06
CA ASN A 2 -4.94 11.41 -6.62
C ASN A 2 -6.08 11.71 -5.63
N VAL A 3 -6.40 10.77 -4.72
CA VAL A 3 -7.39 11.00 -3.65
C VAL A 3 -6.90 12.04 -2.63
N GLY A 4 -5.62 11.98 -2.24
CA GLY A 4 -5.02 12.99 -1.39
C GLY A 4 -5.05 14.39 -2.02
N ARG A 5 -4.78 14.48 -3.33
CA ARG A 5 -4.87 15.74 -4.09
C ARG A 5 -6.28 16.29 -4.16
N SER A 6 -7.28 15.44 -4.42
CA SER A 6 -8.68 15.89 -4.45
C SER A 6 -9.14 16.43 -3.09
N TRP A 7 -8.64 15.89 -1.98
CA TRP A 7 -8.91 16.42 -0.63
C TRP A 7 -8.25 17.76 -0.33
N LEU A 8 -7.22 18.12 -1.10
CA LEU A 8 -6.53 19.41 -1.05
C LEU A 8 -7.13 20.41 -2.05
N GLU A 9 -8.20 20.05 -2.77
CA GLU A 9 -8.76 20.84 -3.87
C GLU A 9 -7.74 21.12 -4.99
N GLU A 10 -6.71 20.27 -5.09
CA GLU A 10 -5.71 20.30 -6.15
C GLU A 10 -6.18 19.38 -7.29
N ASP A 11 -7.02 19.91 -8.19
CA ASP A 11 -7.62 19.15 -9.30
C ASP A 11 -6.63 18.71 -10.41
N ASN A 12 -5.34 19.04 -10.25
CA ASN A 12 -4.29 18.61 -11.16
C ASN A 12 -3.93 17.14 -10.88
N VAL A 13 -4.70 16.22 -11.47
CA VAL A 13 -4.35 14.80 -11.53
C VAL A 13 -3.08 14.64 -12.38
N LEU A 14 -1.96 14.36 -11.72
CA LEU A 14 -0.72 14.01 -12.41
C LEU A 14 -0.77 12.54 -12.81
N ASN A 15 -0.89 12.30 -14.12
CA ASN A 15 -0.88 10.94 -14.69
C ASN A 15 0.54 10.42 -14.97
N SER A 16 1.55 11.28 -14.89
CA SER A 16 2.96 10.95 -15.11
C SER A 16 3.87 11.96 -14.44
N TYR A 17 5.09 11.53 -14.12
CA TYR A 17 6.15 12.37 -13.57
C TYR A 17 7.36 12.35 -14.50
N GLU A 18 8.06 13.48 -14.62
CA GLU A 18 9.23 13.61 -15.50
C GLU A 18 10.44 12.83 -14.95
N SER A 19 10.55 12.77 -13.63
CA SER A 19 11.56 11.98 -12.93
C SER A 19 11.02 11.47 -11.60
N ILE A 20 11.73 10.49 -11.03
CA ILE A 20 11.41 9.99 -9.70
C ILE A 20 11.59 11.06 -8.61
N GLU A 21 12.54 11.99 -8.79
CA GLU A 21 12.69 13.12 -7.85
C GLU A 21 11.50 14.08 -7.90
N SER A 22 10.96 14.33 -9.10
CA SER A 22 9.75 15.16 -9.26
C SER A 22 8.54 14.52 -8.58
N PHE A 23 8.42 13.19 -8.66
CA PHE A 23 7.43 12.41 -7.93
C PHE A 23 7.61 12.54 -6.41
N TYR A 24 8.83 12.42 -5.89
CA TYR A 24 9.08 12.52 -4.44
C TYR A 24 8.69 13.87 -3.88
N LYS A 25 9.19 14.94 -4.50
CA LYS A 25 8.95 16.29 -4.04
C LYS A 25 7.46 16.55 -3.93
N ASP A 26 6.72 16.09 -4.93
CA ASP A 26 5.29 16.28 -5.04
C ASP A 26 4.50 15.39 -4.05
N PHE A 27 4.86 14.11 -3.92
CA PHE A 27 4.28 13.19 -2.93
C PHE A 27 4.47 13.71 -1.50
N PHE A 28 5.68 14.09 -1.11
CA PHE A 28 5.96 14.55 0.26
C PHE A 28 5.31 15.90 0.55
N ALA A 29 5.24 16.81 -0.42
CA ALA A 29 4.51 18.08 -0.25
C ALA A 29 3.01 17.86 -0.03
N MET A 30 2.40 16.93 -0.77
CA MET A 30 0.99 16.54 -0.54
C MET A 30 0.83 15.88 0.84
N ALA A 31 1.72 14.95 1.20
CA ALA A 31 1.66 14.25 2.48
C ALA A 31 1.78 15.22 3.67
N GLU A 32 2.69 16.20 3.61
CA GLU A 32 2.86 17.24 4.62
C GLU A 32 1.58 18.05 4.83
N LYS A 33 0.96 18.55 3.76
CA LYS A 33 -0.33 19.27 3.84
C LYS A 33 -1.43 18.42 4.47
N LEU A 34 -1.53 17.15 4.07
CA LEU A 34 -2.53 16.24 4.63
C LEU A 34 -2.25 15.94 6.12
N LEU A 35 -0.99 15.91 6.55
CA LEU A 35 -0.62 15.77 7.96
C LEU A 35 -1.04 17.02 8.75
N GLU A 36 -0.78 18.22 8.24
CA GLU A 36 -1.18 19.49 8.87
C GLU A 36 -2.70 19.59 9.03
N MET A 37 -3.46 19.14 8.02
CA MET A 37 -4.92 19.07 8.08
C MET A 37 -5.46 17.92 8.92
N GLY A 38 -4.56 17.07 9.44
CA GLY A 38 -4.91 15.88 10.19
C GLY A 38 -5.61 14.81 9.35
N LYS A 39 -5.60 14.87 8.01
CA LYS A 39 -6.27 13.94 7.07
C LYS A 39 -5.38 12.80 6.56
N TYR A 40 -4.06 12.88 6.73
CA TYR A 40 -3.12 11.90 6.16
C TYR A 40 -3.47 10.44 6.49
N TYR A 41 -3.83 10.16 7.75
CA TYR A 41 -4.18 8.80 8.17
C TYR A 41 -5.56 8.35 7.70
N ASP A 42 -6.43 9.24 7.20
CA ASP A 42 -7.67 8.83 6.55
C ASP A 42 -7.39 8.12 5.22
N LEU A 43 -6.21 8.29 4.63
CA LEU A 43 -5.80 7.50 3.46
C LEU A 43 -5.59 6.01 3.83
N GLN A 44 -5.23 5.74 5.08
CA GLN A 44 -4.72 4.44 5.52
C GLN A 44 -5.73 3.63 6.35
N PHE A 45 -6.65 4.29 7.06
CA PHE A 45 -7.55 3.63 8.01
C PHE A 45 -9.03 3.85 7.70
N THR A 46 -9.82 2.80 7.88
CA THR A 46 -11.29 2.85 7.89
C THR A 46 -11.82 3.59 9.13
N ASP A 47 -11.21 3.37 10.30
CA ASP A 47 -11.53 4.02 11.57
C ASP A 47 -10.26 4.56 12.24
N ARG A 48 -10.28 5.81 12.68
CA ARG A 48 -9.18 6.47 13.43
C ARG A 48 -8.81 5.76 14.73
N LYS A 49 -9.70 4.95 15.31
CA LYS A 49 -9.36 4.10 16.45
C LYS A 49 -8.26 3.09 16.10
N ASN A 50 -8.23 2.58 14.88
CA ASN A 50 -7.19 1.65 14.42
C ASN A 50 -5.82 2.34 14.38
N PHE A 51 -5.76 3.62 13.98
CA PHE A 51 -4.53 4.39 14.09
C PHE A 51 -4.02 4.47 15.55
N LYS A 52 -4.91 4.68 16.53
CA LYS A 52 -4.53 4.66 17.95
C LYS A 52 -4.05 3.31 18.46
N VAL A 53 -4.62 2.22 17.95
CA VAL A 53 -4.12 0.87 18.24
C VAL A 53 -2.71 0.70 17.66
N LEU A 54 -2.49 1.11 16.40
CA LEU A 54 -1.16 1.05 15.78
C LEU A 54 -0.13 1.87 16.56
N GLU A 55 -0.43 3.13 16.89
CA GLU A 55 0.45 3.98 17.71
C GLU A 55 0.79 3.32 19.07
N SER A 56 -0.18 2.64 19.68
CA SER A 56 0.05 1.93 20.95
C SER A 56 0.93 0.70 20.79
N LEU A 57 0.81 -0.04 19.68
CA LEU A 57 1.67 -1.20 19.38
C LEU A 57 3.10 -0.75 19.08
N ASP A 58 3.24 0.37 18.37
CA ASP A 58 4.53 0.91 17.94
C ASP A 58 5.23 1.75 19.02
N LYS A 59 4.59 2.03 20.16
CA LYS A 59 5.15 2.92 21.21
C LYS A 59 6.54 2.50 21.70
N GLU A 60 6.83 1.20 21.66
CA GLU A 60 8.08 0.61 22.14
C GLU A 60 9.13 0.49 21.04
N LEU A 61 8.74 0.72 19.78
CA LEU A 61 9.67 0.77 18.67
C LEU A 61 10.50 2.04 18.76
N LYS A 62 11.82 1.87 18.70
CA LYS A 62 12.74 3.00 18.62
C LYS A 62 12.52 3.71 17.27
N HIS A 63 12.03 4.94 17.30
CA HIS A 63 11.94 5.76 16.10
C HIS A 63 13.34 6.01 15.51
N ARG A 64 13.52 5.72 14.22
CA ARG A 64 14.79 5.82 13.49
C ARG A 64 14.66 6.78 12.30
N PRO A 65 14.65 8.10 12.56
CA PRO A 65 14.49 9.09 11.49
C PRO A 65 15.68 9.06 10.52
N ASP A 66 16.86 8.66 11.00
CA ASP A 66 18.05 8.41 10.19
C ASP A 66 17.84 7.28 9.18
N PHE A 67 17.20 6.19 9.60
CA PHE A 67 16.89 5.07 8.70
C PHE A 67 15.81 5.45 7.68
N CYS A 68 14.76 6.15 8.10
CA CYS A 68 13.73 6.66 7.20
C CYS A 68 14.34 7.57 6.12
N LYS A 69 15.21 8.51 6.53
CA LYS A 69 15.93 9.39 5.59
C LYS A 69 16.85 8.61 4.65
N TYR A 70 17.54 7.59 5.15
CA TYR A 70 18.39 6.72 4.33
C TYR A 70 17.56 6.00 3.26
N VAL A 71 16.48 5.32 3.65
CA VAL A 71 15.61 4.58 2.72
C VAL A 71 14.98 5.51 1.68
N HIS A 72 14.49 6.68 2.09
CA HIS A 72 13.90 7.65 1.16
C HIS A 72 14.92 8.36 0.26
N ALA A 73 16.21 8.28 0.56
CA ALA A 73 17.26 8.80 -0.31
C ALA A 73 17.74 7.75 -1.34
N ASP A 74 17.34 6.50 -1.19
CA ASP A 74 17.72 5.40 -2.08
C ASP A 74 16.73 5.30 -3.26
N PRO A 75 17.19 5.50 -4.51
CA PRO A 75 16.33 5.36 -5.69
C PRO A 75 15.73 3.95 -5.82
N GLU A 76 16.41 2.92 -5.31
CA GLU A 76 15.93 1.53 -5.36
C GLU A 76 14.57 1.38 -4.66
N PHE A 77 14.37 2.07 -3.54
CA PHE A 77 13.12 1.99 -2.77
C PHE A 77 11.86 2.36 -3.57
N PHE A 78 12.01 3.17 -4.61
CA PHE A 78 10.89 3.66 -5.40
C PHE A 78 10.91 3.18 -6.85
N GLN A 79 11.76 2.20 -7.16
CA GLN A 79 11.75 1.57 -8.46
C GLN A 79 10.38 0.90 -8.72
N ASP A 80 9.92 0.97 -9.97
CA ASP A 80 8.73 0.24 -10.39
C ASP A 80 9.05 -1.25 -10.58
N TYR A 81 8.73 -2.05 -9.57
CA TYR A 81 8.88 -3.50 -9.61
C TYR A 81 7.70 -4.24 -10.23
N THR A 82 6.67 -3.54 -10.73
CA THR A 82 5.53 -4.23 -11.35
C THR A 82 5.93 -4.99 -12.62
N GLN A 83 6.96 -4.53 -13.32
CA GLN A 83 7.45 -5.16 -14.56
C GLN A 83 8.02 -6.57 -14.30
N ILE A 84 8.78 -6.74 -13.21
CA ILE A 84 9.40 -8.04 -12.89
C ILE A 84 8.41 -9.10 -12.43
N THR A 85 7.17 -8.71 -12.09
CA THR A 85 6.15 -9.67 -11.62
C THR A 85 5.81 -10.72 -12.68
N THR A 86 5.98 -10.40 -13.97
CA THR A 86 5.78 -11.33 -15.09
C THR A 86 6.76 -12.51 -15.08
N GLU A 87 7.92 -12.35 -14.44
CA GLU A 87 8.96 -13.38 -14.36
C GLU A 87 8.78 -14.32 -13.16
N ILE A 88 7.90 -13.97 -12.22
CA ILE A 88 7.70 -14.70 -10.96
C ILE A 88 6.58 -15.73 -11.14
N SER A 89 6.96 -16.95 -11.53
CA SER A 89 6.03 -18.04 -11.86
C SER A 89 5.52 -18.85 -10.66
N VAL A 90 6.02 -18.60 -9.45
CA VAL A 90 5.49 -19.28 -8.25
C VAL A 90 4.06 -18.80 -7.95
N PRO A 91 3.17 -19.66 -7.41
CA PRO A 91 1.86 -19.23 -6.96
C PRO A 91 1.99 -18.01 -6.04
N THR A 92 1.27 -16.94 -6.34
CA THR A 92 1.39 -15.66 -5.65
C THR A 92 0.01 -15.17 -5.20
N LEU A 93 -0.13 -14.82 -3.93
CA LEU A 93 -1.34 -14.17 -3.42
C LEU A 93 -1.11 -12.66 -3.35
N VAL A 94 -1.95 -11.90 -4.04
CA VAL A 94 -2.04 -10.45 -3.90
C VAL A 94 -3.24 -10.13 -3.02
N ILE A 95 -3.01 -9.46 -1.89
CA ILE A 95 -4.06 -8.98 -0.99
C ILE A 95 -4.10 -7.46 -1.09
N SER A 96 -5.28 -6.89 -1.34
CA SER A 96 -5.47 -5.44 -1.46
C SER A 96 -6.70 -5.01 -0.68
N GLY A 97 -6.63 -3.85 -0.02
CA GLY A 97 -7.81 -3.22 0.56
C GLY A 97 -8.60 -2.49 -0.51
N LYS A 98 -9.93 -2.66 -0.48
CA LYS A 98 -10.86 -2.04 -1.42
C LYS A 98 -10.88 -0.50 -1.32
N TYR A 99 -10.52 0.03 -0.16
CA TYR A 99 -10.56 1.46 0.15
C TYR A 99 -9.17 2.01 0.49
N ASP A 100 -8.09 1.30 0.13
CA ASP A 100 -6.71 1.75 0.40
C ASP A 100 -6.35 2.95 -0.49
N ASP A 101 -6.49 4.17 0.04
CA ASP A 101 -6.13 5.40 -0.65
C ASP A 101 -4.63 5.78 -0.47
N ALA A 102 -3.91 5.06 0.39
CA ALA A 102 -2.50 5.28 0.66
C ALA A 102 -1.64 4.84 -0.53
N VAL A 103 -1.89 3.62 -1.03
CA VAL A 103 -1.24 3.09 -2.25
C VAL A 103 -2.17 3.21 -3.47
N GLY A 104 -3.48 3.12 -3.24
CA GLY A 104 -4.54 3.21 -4.25
C GLY A 104 -5.35 1.91 -4.34
N PRO A 105 -6.70 1.97 -4.42
CA PRO A 105 -7.55 0.78 -4.31
C PRO A 105 -7.41 -0.19 -5.48
N ASP A 106 -6.87 0.30 -6.60
CA ASP A 106 -6.64 -0.45 -7.84
C ASP A 106 -5.17 -0.85 -8.05
N HIS A 107 -4.29 -0.64 -7.06
CA HIS A 107 -2.86 -0.91 -7.24
C HIS A 107 -2.57 -2.38 -7.60
N TYR A 108 -3.37 -3.31 -7.09
CA TYR A 108 -3.24 -4.75 -7.37
C TYR A 108 -3.33 -5.09 -8.86
N LYS A 109 -4.04 -4.29 -9.66
CA LYS A 109 -4.19 -4.47 -11.11
C LYS A 109 -2.89 -4.25 -11.88
N LYS A 110 -1.88 -3.63 -11.26
CA LYS A 110 -0.58 -3.39 -11.88
C LYS A 110 0.33 -4.61 -11.84
N PHE A 111 0.04 -5.59 -10.97
CA PHE A 111 0.82 -6.81 -10.87
C PHE A 111 0.41 -7.80 -11.96
N ASN A 112 1.39 -8.48 -12.54
CA ASN A 112 1.22 -9.39 -13.67
C ASN A 112 1.88 -10.76 -13.40
N PHE A 113 1.74 -11.30 -12.18
CA PHE A 113 2.25 -12.64 -11.89
C PHE A 113 1.48 -13.68 -12.72
N PRO A 114 2.15 -14.60 -13.43
CA PRO A 114 1.48 -15.63 -14.23
C PRO A 114 0.47 -16.48 -13.43
N ASN A 115 0.77 -16.72 -12.15
CA ASN A 115 -0.01 -17.57 -11.25
C ASN A 115 -0.52 -16.77 -10.03
N MET A 116 -1.13 -15.60 -10.27
CA MET A 116 -1.73 -14.79 -9.19
C MET A 116 -3.14 -15.22 -8.79
N SER A 117 -3.37 -15.24 -7.49
CA SER A 117 -4.69 -15.12 -6.87
C SER A 117 -4.83 -13.72 -6.27
N VAL A 118 -6.00 -13.11 -6.40
CA VAL A 118 -6.27 -11.78 -5.83
C VAL A 118 -7.36 -11.88 -4.77
N ALA A 119 -7.08 -11.37 -3.57
CA ALA A 119 -8.06 -11.17 -2.51
C ALA A 119 -8.24 -9.68 -2.25
N ILE A 120 -9.43 -9.16 -2.55
CA ILE A 120 -9.80 -7.77 -2.26
C ILE A 120 -10.63 -7.76 -0.97
N LEU A 121 -10.12 -7.10 0.06
CA LEU A 121 -10.76 -7.08 1.38
C LEU A 121 -11.51 -5.76 1.60
N GLU A 122 -12.60 -5.80 2.37
CA GLU A 122 -13.39 -4.62 2.75
C GLU A 122 -12.68 -3.81 3.87
N ASP A 123 -11.47 -3.33 3.58
CA ASP A 123 -10.61 -2.53 4.45
C ASP A 123 -9.80 -1.48 3.66
N LYS A 124 -8.90 -0.77 4.35
CA LYS A 124 -7.93 0.16 3.75
C LYS A 124 -6.54 -0.47 3.72
N HIS A 125 -5.55 0.18 4.34
CA HIS A 125 -4.15 -0.13 4.15
C HIS A 125 -3.64 -1.23 5.10
N HIS A 126 -4.36 -1.47 6.20
CA HIS A 126 -3.89 -2.35 7.28
C HIS A 126 -4.84 -3.54 7.52
N PRO A 127 -4.97 -4.49 6.58
CA PRO A 127 -5.91 -5.61 6.69
C PRO A 127 -5.67 -6.48 7.93
N TYR A 128 -4.42 -6.62 8.36
CA TYR A 128 -4.02 -7.33 9.58
C TYR A 128 -4.48 -6.65 10.89
N LEU A 129 -4.96 -5.41 10.81
CA LEU A 129 -5.55 -4.70 11.93
C LEU A 129 -7.06 -4.56 11.77
N GLU A 130 -7.51 -4.17 10.57
CA GLU A 130 -8.88 -3.76 10.30
C GLU A 130 -9.80 -4.92 9.92
N ASN A 131 -9.26 -6.00 9.34
CA ASN A 131 -10.05 -7.12 8.84
C ASN A 131 -9.34 -8.47 9.06
N LYS A 132 -8.89 -8.69 10.30
CA LYS A 132 -8.04 -9.81 10.72
C LYS A 132 -8.55 -11.18 10.27
N GLU A 133 -9.85 -11.41 10.39
CA GLU A 133 -10.45 -12.71 10.08
C GLU A 133 -10.42 -13.01 8.59
N GLU A 134 -10.76 -12.02 7.76
CA GLU A 134 -10.72 -12.14 6.30
C GLU A 134 -9.29 -12.19 5.77
N PHE A 135 -8.39 -11.39 6.34
CA PHE A 135 -6.97 -11.44 6.02
C PHE A 135 -6.40 -12.85 6.31
N ARG A 136 -6.69 -13.40 7.48
CA ARG A 136 -6.30 -14.77 7.86
C ARG A 136 -6.91 -15.80 6.91
N ARG A 137 -8.19 -15.66 6.60
CA ARG A 137 -8.92 -16.58 5.72
C ARG A 137 -8.33 -16.60 4.31
N ALA A 138 -8.06 -15.44 3.72
CA ALA A 138 -7.43 -15.32 2.40
C ALA A 138 -6.08 -16.04 2.33
N ILE A 139 -5.24 -15.90 3.37
CA ILE A 139 -3.96 -16.60 3.47
C ILE A 139 -4.17 -18.12 3.59
N GLN A 140 -5.09 -18.56 4.45
CA GLN A 140 -5.37 -19.98 4.67
C GLN A 140 -5.91 -20.66 3.41
N GLU A 141 -6.91 -20.05 2.76
CA GLU A 141 -7.49 -20.55 1.51
C GLU A 141 -6.42 -20.66 0.41
N PHE A 142 -5.55 -19.65 0.28
CA PHE A 142 -4.44 -19.70 -0.66
C PHE A 142 -3.47 -20.84 -0.38
N ILE A 143 -3.01 -21.00 0.87
CA ILE A 143 -2.08 -22.08 1.25
C ILE A 143 -2.67 -23.45 0.98
N LEU A 144 -3.95 -23.65 1.31
CA LEU A 144 -4.66 -24.91 1.09
C LEU A 144 -4.86 -25.22 -0.41
N ALA A 145 -4.90 -24.20 -1.26
CA ALA A 145 -5.00 -24.34 -2.72
C ALA A 145 -3.64 -24.57 -3.42
N ILE A 146 -2.49 -24.36 -2.78
CA ILE A 146 -1.17 -24.55 -3.41
C ILE A 146 -0.98 -25.92 -4.07
N PRO A 147 -1.41 -27.06 -3.47
CA PRO A 147 -1.26 -28.37 -4.11
C PRO A 147 -1.99 -28.50 -5.46
N THR A 148 -3.08 -27.75 -5.67
CA THR A 148 -3.86 -27.78 -6.92
C THR A 148 -3.41 -26.73 -7.94
N LEU A 149 -2.63 -25.73 -7.53
CA LEU A 149 -2.08 -24.68 -8.40
C LEU A 149 -0.81 -25.11 -9.16
N LYS A 150 -0.17 -26.22 -8.77
CA LYS A 150 1.05 -26.75 -9.42
C LYS A 150 0.79 -27.69 -10.61
N THR A 151 -0.49 -27.96 -10.93
CA THR A 151 -0.90 -28.98 -11.91
C THR A 151 -1.46 -28.43 -13.23
N THR A 152 -1.31 -27.13 -13.49
CA THR A 152 -1.66 -26.48 -14.77
C THR A 152 -0.42 -25.88 -15.42
#